data_AF-F0Z9A5-F1
#
_entry.id   AF-F0Z9A5-F1
#
_cell.length_a   1.000
_cell.length_b   1.000
_cell.length_c   1.000
_cell.angle_alpha   90.00
_cell.angle_beta   90.00
_cell.angle_gamma   90.00
#
_symmetry.space_group_name_H-M   'P 1'
#
loop_
_entity.id
_entity.type
_entity.pdbx_description
1 polymer ?
#
loop_
_entity_poly.entity_id
_entity_poly.type
_entity_poly.pdbx_seq_one_letter_code
_entity_poly.pdbx_strand_id
1 'polypeptide(L)'
;RIILALIICSILVCKVVIAGTGIDISSPTSKTVTSTQWSCLAKQNTKAIIQVWSGGYGYNTNIASSVSAAKSAGIQTVDLYAFLCSQCSGNSPSSSAIKTLVSNLRSQNVEFGTLWIDVEQCSNCWGSTSTNAQFVVEAVQTAQQLGVSVGVYSSIGEWSQTVGSLNSLSSFPLWYAHYDNVPAFSDSSFYQFGSWSSPAMKQYAGNTQQCGVSVDLDFFQGGGKSSTTGGSSSGHHSGSSNSESSESSESSGKGSSSMSGSSNSDSNSQSGSSQSDSNSQSGSQSGSQSDSNSQSGS
;
A
#
# COMPACT_ATOMS: atom_id res chain seq x y z
N ARG A 1 38.12 32.14 46.07
CA ARG A 1 38.25 31.85 44.61
C ARG A 1 37.73 30.44 44.41
N ILE A 2 36.62 30.27 43.68
CA ILE A 2 35.97 28.97 43.47
C ILE A 2 36.11 28.63 42.00
N ILE A 3 36.59 27.43 41.68
CA ILE A 3 36.59 26.88 40.32
C ILE A 3 35.82 25.57 40.40
N LEU A 4 34.55 25.61 39.99
CA LEU A 4 33.69 24.42 39.92
C LEU A 4 33.82 23.82 38.53
N ALA A 5 34.58 22.74 38.39
CA ALA A 5 34.80 22.07 37.10
C ALA A 5 33.58 21.23 36.70
N LEU A 6 32.68 21.83 35.92
CA LEU A 6 31.54 21.12 35.32
C LEU A 6 32.00 20.28 34.12
N ILE A 7 32.17 18.98 34.34
CA ILE A 7 32.41 18.00 33.28
C ILE A 7 31.07 17.71 32.59
N ILE A 8 30.84 18.33 31.43
CA ILE A 8 29.69 18.03 30.57
C ILE A 8 29.98 16.71 29.84
N CYS A 9 29.43 15.61 30.35
CA CYS A 9 29.50 14.32 29.68
C CYS A 9 28.46 14.26 28.55
N SER A 10 28.89 14.61 27.32
CA SER A 10 28.05 14.53 26.13
C SER A 10 27.76 13.07 25.77
N ILE A 11 26.64 12.54 26.27
CA ILE A 11 26.15 11.19 25.92
C ILE A 11 25.75 11.20 24.44
N LEU A 12 26.62 10.64 23.59
CA LEU A 12 26.34 10.47 22.17
C LEU A 12 25.31 9.35 21.99
N VAL A 13 24.03 9.72 21.94
CA VAL A 13 22.93 8.77 21.69
C VAL A 13 22.94 8.36 20.22
N CYS A 14 23.79 7.38 19.89
CA CYS A 14 23.75 6.67 18.62
C CYS A 14 22.37 6.01 18.48
N LYS A 15 21.48 6.61 17.68
CA LYS A 15 20.23 5.97 17.26
C LYS A 15 20.60 4.71 16.49
N VAL A 16 20.34 3.54 17.06
CA VAL A 16 20.43 2.27 16.35
C VAL A 16 19.31 2.25 15.31
N VAL A 17 19.63 2.64 14.08
CA VAL A 17 18.76 2.45 12.93
C VAL A 17 18.76 0.95 12.63
N ILE A 18 17.66 0.29 12.99
CA ILE A 18 17.49 -1.14 12.71
C ILE A 18 17.22 -1.26 11.21
N ALA A 19 18.27 -1.54 10.43
CA ALA A 19 18.13 -1.96 9.04
C ALA A 19 17.20 -3.18 8.97
N GLY A 20 16.18 -3.11 8.13
CA GLY A 20 15.22 -4.19 7.91
C GLY A 20 15.31 -4.72 6.49
N THR A 21 15.36 -6.04 6.37
CA THR A 21 15.11 -6.78 5.13
C THR A 21 13.61 -7.03 4.97
N GLY A 22 13.12 -6.87 3.74
CA GLY A 22 11.78 -7.23 3.31
C GLY A 22 11.83 -8.11 2.06
N ILE A 23 10.68 -8.68 1.74
CA ILE A 23 10.39 -9.30 0.45
C ILE A 23 9.07 -8.80 -0.08
N ASP A 24 8.95 -8.63 -1.40
CA ASP A 24 7.66 -8.48 -2.05
C ASP A 24 7.31 -9.68 -2.94
N ILE A 25 6.00 -9.89 -3.12
CA ILE A 25 5.44 -10.98 -3.91
C ILE A 25 4.18 -10.59 -4.70
N SER A 26 4.17 -11.05 -5.95
CA SER A 26 3.05 -10.90 -6.89
C SER A 26 1.75 -11.57 -6.42
N SER A 27 0.62 -11.16 -7.00
CA SER A 27 -0.70 -11.74 -6.76
C SER A 27 -0.75 -13.25 -7.09
N PRO A 28 -0.18 -13.73 -8.23
CA PRO A 28 0.06 -15.15 -8.47
C PRO A 28 0.89 -15.84 -7.38
N THR A 29 2.04 -15.30 -6.98
CA THR A 29 2.92 -15.90 -5.97
C THR A 29 2.22 -16.02 -4.62
N SER A 30 1.50 -14.98 -4.17
CA SER A 30 0.81 -14.96 -2.87
C SER A 30 -0.20 -16.12 -2.67
N LYS A 31 -0.69 -16.71 -3.76
CA LYS A 31 -1.65 -17.84 -3.75
C LYS A 31 -1.00 -19.20 -3.55
N THR A 32 0.32 -19.31 -3.64
CA THR A 32 1.05 -20.58 -3.56
C THR A 32 2.00 -20.70 -2.36
N VAL A 33 2.28 -19.61 -1.63
CA VAL A 33 3.18 -19.63 -0.47
C VAL A 33 2.58 -20.42 0.70
N THR A 34 3.19 -21.57 1.01
CA THR A 34 2.77 -22.45 2.11
C THR A 34 3.15 -21.89 3.49
N SER A 35 2.53 -22.42 4.56
CA SER A 35 2.85 -22.06 5.95
C SER A 35 4.32 -22.31 6.32
N THR A 36 4.92 -23.39 5.82
CA THR A 36 6.35 -23.69 6.00
C THR A 36 7.25 -22.67 5.31
N GLN A 37 6.86 -22.20 4.12
CA GLN A 37 7.59 -21.16 3.39
C GLN A 37 7.48 -19.80 4.09
N TRP A 38 6.29 -19.39 4.53
CA TRP A 38 6.11 -18.20 5.37
C TRP A 38 6.95 -18.27 6.66
N SER A 39 6.96 -19.44 7.34
CA SER A 39 7.78 -19.69 8.55
C SER A 39 9.29 -19.72 8.30
N CYS A 40 9.72 -19.73 7.04
CA CYS A 40 11.11 -19.60 6.62
C CYS A 40 11.44 -18.16 6.19
N LEU A 41 10.52 -17.49 5.48
CA LEU A 41 10.66 -16.07 5.09
C LEU A 41 10.71 -15.15 6.31
N ALA A 42 9.88 -15.42 7.33
CA ALA A 42 9.84 -14.66 8.59
C ALA A 42 11.10 -14.78 9.47
N LYS A 43 12.03 -15.69 9.13
CA LYS A 43 13.34 -15.79 9.79
C LYS A 43 14.43 -14.95 9.12
N GLN A 44 14.15 -14.44 7.91
CA GLN A 44 15.09 -13.68 7.07
C GLN A 44 14.63 -12.25 6.81
N ASN A 45 13.32 -11.98 6.95
CA ASN A 45 12.69 -10.70 6.64
C ASN A 45 11.76 -10.27 7.77
N THR A 46 11.72 -8.97 8.05
CA THR A 46 10.81 -8.37 9.04
C THR A 46 9.58 -7.71 8.40
N LYS A 47 9.65 -7.41 7.10
CA LYS A 47 8.54 -6.94 6.28
C LYS A 47 8.19 -7.94 5.17
N ALA A 48 6.92 -7.97 4.78
CA ALA A 48 6.50 -8.45 3.47
C ALA A 48 5.65 -7.38 2.78
N ILE A 49 5.70 -7.29 1.44
CA ILE A 49 4.79 -6.45 0.64
C ILE A 49 4.06 -7.36 -0.35
N ILE A 50 2.72 -7.31 -0.37
CA ILE A 50 1.92 -8.30 -1.12
C ILE A 50 1.02 -7.59 -2.13
N GLN A 51 1.01 -8.05 -3.38
CA GLN A 51 0.20 -7.44 -4.43
C GLN A 51 -1.30 -7.58 -4.13
N VAL A 52 -1.96 -6.45 -3.85
CA VAL A 52 -3.41 -6.38 -3.62
C VAL A 52 -4.20 -6.06 -4.90
N TRP A 53 -3.56 -5.46 -5.91
CA TRP A 53 -4.18 -5.17 -7.20
C TRP A 53 -3.19 -5.40 -8.34
N SER A 54 -3.65 -6.04 -9.42
CA SER A 54 -2.79 -6.53 -10.51
C SER A 54 -3.30 -6.05 -11.87
N GLY A 55 -3.13 -4.77 -12.17
CA GLY A 55 -3.45 -4.20 -13.48
C GLY A 55 -4.91 -4.40 -13.86
N GLY A 56 -5.17 -4.96 -15.05
CA GLY A 56 -6.52 -5.28 -15.54
C GLY A 56 -7.15 -6.56 -14.95
N TYR A 57 -6.41 -7.31 -14.13
CA TYR A 57 -6.94 -8.49 -13.41
C TYR A 57 -7.62 -8.12 -12.08
N GLY A 58 -7.48 -6.86 -11.64
CA GLY A 58 -8.19 -6.34 -10.46
C GLY A 58 -7.63 -6.81 -9.12
N TYR A 59 -8.52 -6.91 -8.13
CA TYR A 59 -8.23 -7.20 -6.73
C TYR A 59 -7.76 -8.64 -6.48
N ASN A 60 -6.68 -8.81 -5.71
CA ASN A 60 -6.21 -10.10 -5.26
C ASN A 60 -7.13 -10.67 -4.15
N THR A 61 -8.05 -11.55 -4.52
CA THR A 61 -9.00 -12.19 -3.58
C THR A 61 -8.33 -13.04 -2.49
N ASN A 62 -7.06 -13.42 -2.64
CA ASN A 62 -6.28 -14.16 -1.62
C ASN A 62 -5.53 -13.22 -0.64
N ILE A 63 -5.74 -11.90 -0.68
CA ILE A 63 -4.90 -10.99 0.10
C ILE A 63 -5.08 -11.15 1.61
N ALA A 64 -6.31 -11.38 2.09
CA ALA A 64 -6.61 -11.55 3.51
C ALA A 64 -5.92 -12.79 4.12
N SER A 65 -5.97 -13.92 3.42
CA SER A 65 -5.27 -15.16 3.78
C SER A 65 -3.75 -14.99 3.70
N SER A 66 -3.24 -14.30 2.68
CA SER A 66 -1.80 -14.02 2.52
C SER A 66 -1.24 -13.17 3.67
N VAL A 67 -1.89 -12.06 3.99
CA VAL A 67 -1.51 -11.15 5.08
C VAL A 67 -1.60 -11.86 6.44
N SER A 68 -2.66 -12.64 6.66
CA SER A 68 -2.84 -13.43 7.89
C SER A 68 -1.76 -14.50 8.06
N ALA A 69 -1.40 -15.23 6.99
CA ALA A 69 -0.35 -16.24 7.00
C ALA A 69 1.04 -15.63 7.26
N ALA A 70 1.36 -14.51 6.60
CA ALA A 70 2.61 -13.78 6.81
C ALA A 70 2.76 -13.31 8.27
N LYS A 71 1.73 -12.65 8.82
CA LYS A 71 1.70 -12.23 10.23
C LYS A 71 1.81 -13.42 11.19
N SER A 72 1.06 -14.48 10.96
CA SER A 72 1.06 -15.69 11.81
C SER A 72 2.41 -16.42 11.82
N ALA A 73 3.20 -16.28 10.76
CA ALA A 73 4.56 -16.83 10.68
C ALA A 73 5.63 -15.95 11.35
N GLY A 74 5.31 -14.70 11.74
CA GLY A 74 6.21 -13.77 12.42
C GLY A 74 6.69 -12.57 11.60
N ILE A 75 6.15 -12.33 10.39
CA ILE A 75 6.40 -11.07 9.67
C ILE A 75 5.82 -9.90 10.47
N GLN A 76 6.67 -8.95 10.86
CA GLN A 76 6.33 -7.87 11.80
C GLN A 76 5.52 -6.75 11.13
N THR A 77 5.67 -6.56 9.83
CA THR A 77 4.91 -5.56 9.05
C THR A 77 4.54 -6.15 7.69
N VAL A 78 3.26 -6.11 7.34
CA VAL A 78 2.81 -6.45 5.99
C VAL A 78 2.27 -5.18 5.34
N ASP A 79 2.95 -4.72 4.30
CA ASP A 79 2.46 -3.68 3.39
C ASP A 79 1.75 -4.33 2.19
N LEU A 80 1.08 -3.52 1.39
CA LEU A 80 0.41 -3.95 0.16
C LEU A 80 0.92 -3.11 -1.01
N TYR A 81 0.92 -3.66 -2.22
CA TYR A 81 1.17 -2.87 -3.44
C TYR A 81 0.08 -3.07 -4.50
N ALA A 82 -0.22 -2.02 -5.24
CA ALA A 82 -1.29 -1.98 -6.23
C ALA A 82 -0.74 -1.50 -7.56
N PHE A 83 -0.48 -2.44 -8.48
CA PHE A 83 -0.19 -2.10 -9.86
C PHE A 83 -1.50 -1.60 -10.51
N LEU A 84 -1.57 -0.30 -10.77
CA LEU A 84 -2.70 0.34 -11.43
C LEU A 84 -2.21 1.00 -12.72
N CYS A 85 -2.91 0.76 -13.82
CA CYS A 85 -2.58 1.34 -15.11
C CYS A 85 -3.78 2.01 -15.78
N SER A 86 -3.55 3.14 -16.47
CA SER A 86 -4.64 3.99 -16.99
C SER A 86 -5.51 3.36 -18.08
N GLN A 87 -4.95 2.41 -18.86
CA GLN A 87 -5.65 1.70 -19.93
C GLN A 87 -6.15 0.30 -19.49
N CYS A 88 -5.84 -0.12 -18.26
CA CYS A 88 -6.28 -1.39 -17.71
C CYS A 88 -7.81 -1.40 -17.54
N SER A 89 -8.45 -2.54 -17.88
CA SER A 89 -9.86 -2.78 -17.56
C SER A 89 -10.13 -2.59 -16.06
N GLY A 90 -11.24 -1.93 -15.73
CA GLY A 90 -11.67 -1.67 -14.34
C GLY A 90 -10.88 -0.60 -13.57
N ASN A 91 -9.79 -0.06 -14.12
CA ASN A 91 -8.90 0.85 -13.39
C ASN A 91 -9.20 2.35 -13.55
N SER A 92 -9.99 2.76 -14.54
CA SER A 92 -10.28 4.17 -14.82
C SER A 92 -11.73 4.55 -14.43
N PRO A 93 -11.97 5.62 -13.65
CA PRO A 93 -10.96 6.46 -12.98
C PRO A 93 -10.28 5.71 -11.82
N SER A 94 -9.04 6.08 -11.50
CA SER A 94 -8.23 5.39 -10.49
C SER A 94 -8.87 5.44 -9.10
N SER A 95 -9.62 6.52 -8.80
CA SER A 95 -10.31 6.63 -7.53
C SER A 95 -11.39 5.56 -7.34
N SER A 96 -11.99 5.01 -8.41
CA SER A 96 -12.93 3.89 -8.33
C SER A 96 -12.21 2.58 -7.99
N ALA A 97 -11.04 2.33 -8.58
CA ALA A 97 -10.22 1.16 -8.25
C ALA A 97 -9.75 1.21 -6.79
N ILE A 98 -9.20 2.35 -6.35
CA ILE A 98 -8.75 2.56 -4.96
C ILE A 98 -9.91 2.45 -3.96
N LYS A 99 -11.09 3.02 -4.23
CA LYS A 99 -12.28 2.88 -3.37
C LYS A 99 -12.71 1.41 -3.26
N THR A 100 -12.69 0.67 -4.36
CA THR A 100 -13.03 -0.78 -4.39
C THR A 100 -12.02 -1.61 -3.58
N LEU A 101 -10.73 -1.39 -3.82
CA LEU A 101 -9.61 -2.00 -3.11
C LEU A 101 -9.73 -1.80 -1.59
N VAL A 102 -9.88 -0.56 -1.14
CA VAL A 102 -9.97 -0.21 0.29
C VAL A 102 -11.28 -0.71 0.91
N SER A 103 -12.39 -0.73 0.17
CA SER A 103 -13.65 -1.33 0.64
C SER A 103 -13.51 -2.84 0.89
N ASN A 104 -12.86 -3.56 -0.02
CA ASN A 104 -12.63 -5.00 0.12
C ASN A 104 -11.66 -5.33 1.27
N LEU A 105 -10.57 -4.58 1.44
CA LEU A 105 -9.67 -4.75 2.58
C LEU A 105 -10.40 -4.53 3.91
N ARG A 106 -11.29 -3.53 3.97
CA ARG A 106 -12.10 -3.23 5.16
C ARG A 106 -13.13 -4.33 5.46
N SER A 107 -13.89 -4.80 4.47
CA SER A 107 -14.87 -5.87 4.67
C SER A 107 -14.23 -7.22 5.04
N GLN A 108 -12.98 -7.44 4.60
CA GLN A 108 -12.17 -8.60 4.97
C GLN A 108 -11.34 -8.40 6.26
N ASN A 109 -11.44 -7.25 6.93
CA ASN A 109 -10.65 -6.87 8.13
C ASN A 109 -9.12 -7.00 7.95
N VAL A 110 -8.61 -6.69 6.76
CA VAL A 110 -7.18 -6.80 6.43
C VAL A 110 -6.42 -5.61 7.01
N GLU A 111 -5.71 -5.85 8.10
CA GLU A 111 -4.73 -4.92 8.67
C GLU A 111 -3.40 -4.96 7.89
N PHE A 112 -2.98 -3.83 7.35
CA PHE A 112 -1.68 -3.64 6.67
C PHE A 112 -1.01 -2.32 7.10
N GLY A 113 0.26 -2.15 6.73
CA GLY A 113 1.04 -0.92 6.98
C GLY A 113 0.78 0.16 5.92
N THR A 114 1.58 0.13 4.85
CA THR A 114 1.47 1.06 3.71
C THR A 114 0.79 0.40 2.51
N LEU A 115 0.03 1.16 1.74
CA LEU A 115 -0.34 0.84 0.36
C LEU A 115 0.61 1.57 -0.60
N TRP A 116 1.39 0.82 -1.37
CA TRP A 116 2.27 1.36 -2.39
C TRP A 116 1.54 1.40 -3.73
N ILE A 117 1.43 2.60 -4.33
CA ILE A 117 0.95 2.77 -5.70
C ILE A 117 2.13 2.52 -6.63
N ASP A 118 2.03 1.47 -7.41
CA ASP A 118 3.08 0.94 -8.28
C ASP A 118 2.94 1.52 -9.68
N VAL A 119 4.04 2.11 -10.19
CA VAL A 119 4.10 2.97 -11.38
C VAL A 119 5.27 2.53 -12.28
N GLU A 120 5.05 1.46 -13.03
CA GLU A 120 5.97 0.90 -14.02
C GLU A 120 5.31 0.69 -15.40
N GLN A 121 6.12 0.60 -16.46
CA GLN A 121 5.67 0.36 -17.83
C GLN A 121 5.17 -1.09 -18.03
N CYS A 122 4.06 -1.23 -18.75
CA CYS A 122 3.74 -2.49 -19.42
C CYS A 122 2.99 -2.27 -20.76
N SER A 123 3.01 -3.30 -21.60
CA SER A 123 2.47 -3.29 -22.96
C SER A 123 0.99 -2.88 -23.01
N ASN A 124 0.71 -1.75 -23.66
CA ASN A 124 -0.63 -1.15 -23.81
C ASN A 124 -1.30 -0.72 -22.48
N CYS A 125 -0.52 -0.56 -21.41
CA CYS A 125 -1.03 -0.24 -20.07
C CYS A 125 -1.28 1.26 -19.83
N TRP A 126 -0.59 2.12 -20.58
CA TRP A 126 -0.51 3.55 -20.29
C TRP A 126 -0.85 4.43 -21.50
N GLY A 127 -1.41 5.61 -21.23
CA GLY A 127 -1.65 6.65 -22.22
C GLY A 127 -0.48 7.63 -22.29
N SER A 128 -0.75 8.91 -22.58
CA SER A 128 0.30 9.94 -22.50
C SER A 128 0.76 10.16 -21.06
N THR A 129 2.03 10.49 -20.88
CA THR A 129 2.64 10.76 -19.56
C THR A 129 1.86 11.78 -18.73
N SER A 130 1.26 12.79 -19.37
CA SER A 130 0.37 13.77 -18.73
C SER A 130 -0.92 13.18 -18.15
N THR A 131 -1.58 12.27 -18.87
CA THR A 131 -2.79 11.57 -18.39
C THR A 131 -2.43 10.54 -17.33
N ASN A 132 -1.32 9.82 -17.51
CA ASN A 132 -0.80 8.86 -16.54
C ASN A 132 -0.44 9.58 -15.21
N ALA A 133 0.17 10.76 -15.29
CA ALA A 133 0.50 11.58 -14.12
C ALA A 133 -0.76 12.01 -13.34
N GLN A 134 -1.81 12.44 -14.04
CA GLN A 134 -3.11 12.77 -13.43
C GLN A 134 -3.74 11.54 -12.75
N PHE A 135 -3.69 10.38 -13.41
CA PHE A 135 -4.18 9.11 -12.89
C PHE A 135 -3.44 8.66 -11.61
N VAL A 136 -2.10 8.72 -11.59
CA VAL A 136 -1.30 8.36 -10.40
C VAL A 136 -1.54 9.34 -9.24
N VAL A 137 -1.68 10.64 -9.52
CA VAL A 137 -2.03 11.65 -8.51
C VAL A 137 -3.43 11.39 -7.92
N GLU A 138 -4.43 11.08 -8.75
CA GLU A 138 -5.78 10.73 -8.27
C GLU A 138 -5.73 9.46 -7.39
N ALA A 139 -4.96 8.45 -7.76
CA ALA A 139 -4.84 7.20 -7.01
C ALA A 139 -4.27 7.43 -5.60
N VAL A 140 -3.12 8.12 -5.51
CA VAL A 140 -2.44 8.43 -4.24
C VAL A 140 -3.31 9.34 -3.38
N GLN A 141 -3.90 10.40 -3.94
CA GLN A 141 -4.79 11.30 -3.20
C GLN A 141 -6.06 10.60 -2.72
N THR A 142 -6.64 9.69 -3.50
CA THR A 142 -7.82 8.91 -3.06
C THR A 142 -7.48 8.01 -1.89
N ALA A 143 -6.33 7.33 -1.91
CA ALA A 143 -5.89 6.48 -0.80
C ALA A 143 -5.69 7.31 0.48
N GLN A 144 -5.01 8.46 0.37
CA GLN A 144 -4.83 9.40 1.48
C GLN A 144 -6.17 9.92 2.05
N GLN A 145 -7.10 10.34 1.18
CA GLN A 145 -8.44 10.82 1.57
C GLN A 145 -9.28 9.73 2.25
N LEU A 146 -9.09 8.47 1.89
CA LEU A 146 -9.72 7.33 2.57
C LEU A 146 -9.06 6.99 3.91
N GLY A 147 -8.00 7.68 4.32
CA GLY A 147 -7.27 7.43 5.57
C GLY A 147 -6.29 6.25 5.49
N VAL A 148 -5.82 5.91 4.29
CA VAL A 148 -4.79 4.87 4.08
C VAL A 148 -3.41 5.49 4.03
N SER A 149 -2.47 4.94 4.80
CA SER A 149 -1.04 5.24 4.65
C SER A 149 -0.59 4.83 3.24
N VAL A 150 -0.21 5.79 2.41
CA VAL A 150 0.09 5.57 0.99
C VAL A 150 1.49 6.06 0.62
N GLY A 151 2.19 5.30 -0.21
CA GLY A 151 3.47 5.64 -0.82
C GLY A 151 3.47 5.34 -2.32
N VAL A 152 4.58 5.62 -2.99
CA VAL A 152 4.79 5.39 -4.42
C VAL A 152 5.93 4.40 -4.63
N TYR A 153 5.76 3.46 -5.56
CA TYR A 153 6.82 2.62 -6.10
C TYR A 153 7.10 2.94 -7.58
N SER A 154 8.38 3.09 -7.93
CA SER A 154 8.86 3.22 -9.31
C SER A 154 10.40 3.15 -9.37
N SER A 155 10.99 3.11 -10.57
CA SER A 155 12.41 3.45 -10.79
C SER A 155 12.54 4.82 -11.44
N ILE A 156 13.74 5.42 -11.43
CA ILE A 156 14.00 6.68 -12.17
C ILE A 156 13.67 6.59 -13.67
N GLY A 157 13.90 5.42 -14.28
CA GLY A 157 13.56 5.16 -15.68
C GLY A 157 12.06 4.96 -15.90
N GLU A 158 11.42 4.20 -15.03
CA GLU A 158 9.99 3.92 -15.10
C GLU A 158 9.14 5.17 -14.85
N TRP A 159 9.54 6.01 -13.89
CA TRP A 159 8.87 7.28 -13.61
C TRP A 159 8.87 8.21 -14.82
N SER A 160 10.04 8.40 -15.44
CA SER A 160 10.19 9.29 -16.58
C SER A 160 9.42 8.79 -17.82
N GLN A 161 9.35 7.46 -18.03
CA GLN A 161 8.60 6.87 -19.13
C GLN A 161 7.09 6.85 -18.87
N THR A 162 6.66 6.63 -17.63
CA THR A 162 5.24 6.46 -17.28
C THR A 162 4.55 7.79 -17.03
N VAL A 163 5.12 8.68 -16.22
CA VAL A 163 4.50 9.95 -15.78
C VAL A 163 5.31 11.20 -16.11
N GLY A 164 6.46 11.05 -16.76
CA GLY A 164 7.27 12.18 -17.25
C GLY A 164 7.82 13.03 -16.11
N SER A 165 7.54 14.34 -16.14
CA SER A 165 8.05 15.33 -15.18
C SER A 165 7.20 15.50 -13.91
N LEU A 166 6.34 14.53 -13.58
CA LEU A 166 5.53 14.57 -12.35
C LEU A 166 6.40 14.70 -11.10
N ASN A 167 6.13 15.70 -10.27
CA ASN A 167 6.95 16.08 -9.12
C ASN A 167 6.15 16.45 -7.84
N SER A 168 4.82 16.36 -7.90
CA SER A 168 3.91 16.79 -6.81
C SER A 168 3.64 15.72 -5.74
N LEU A 169 4.24 14.53 -5.87
CA LEU A 169 4.07 13.41 -4.95
C LEU A 169 5.27 13.18 -4.01
N SER A 170 6.28 14.07 -4.06
CA SER A 170 7.48 14.05 -3.22
C SER A 170 7.24 14.14 -1.70
N SER A 171 6.02 14.49 -1.27
CA SER A 171 5.58 14.47 0.12
C SER A 171 5.14 13.09 0.63
N PHE A 172 4.97 12.11 -0.27
CA PHE A 172 4.65 10.72 0.07
C PHE A 172 5.93 9.86 0.12
N PRO A 173 5.97 8.77 0.90
CA PRO A 173 7.11 7.85 0.91
C PRO A 173 7.41 7.28 -0.48
N LEU A 174 8.71 7.16 -0.81
CA LEU A 174 9.20 6.50 -2.02
C LEU A 174 9.79 5.12 -1.69
N TRP A 175 9.34 4.11 -2.42
CA TRP A 175 9.98 2.82 -2.59
C TRP A 175 10.59 2.80 -3.99
N TYR A 176 11.92 2.72 -4.12
CA TYR A 176 12.56 2.78 -5.45
C TYR A 176 13.22 1.46 -5.84
N ALA A 177 13.12 1.12 -7.13
CA ALA A 177 13.83 -0.01 -7.70
C ALA A 177 15.21 0.40 -8.24
N HIS A 178 16.26 -0.29 -7.79
CA HIS A 178 17.60 -0.26 -8.40
C HIS A 178 18.36 -1.55 -8.06
N TYR A 179 18.51 -2.44 -9.04
CA TYR A 179 18.96 -3.83 -8.84
C TYR A 179 20.50 -3.96 -8.80
N ASP A 180 21.16 -3.20 -7.93
CA ASP A 180 22.61 -3.26 -7.71
C ASP A 180 23.04 -4.35 -6.71
N ASN A 181 22.10 -5.10 -6.13
CA ASN A 181 22.31 -6.07 -5.04
C ASN A 181 22.82 -5.44 -3.73
N VAL A 182 22.71 -4.12 -3.56
CA VAL A 182 23.15 -3.38 -2.36
C VAL A 182 21.94 -2.98 -1.50
N PRO A 183 21.72 -3.64 -0.34
CA PRO A 183 20.69 -3.24 0.63
C PRO A 183 21.13 -2.01 1.44
N ALA A 184 21.26 -0.87 0.75
CA ALA A 184 21.54 0.44 1.33
C ALA A 184 21.10 1.58 0.39
N PHE A 185 20.81 2.75 0.96
CA PHE A 185 20.51 3.99 0.24
C PHE A 185 21.79 4.76 -0.14
N SER A 186 22.79 4.08 -0.71
CA SER A 186 24.11 4.64 -1.04
C SER A 186 24.21 5.22 -2.46
N ASP A 187 23.09 5.30 -3.17
CA ASP A 187 22.95 5.38 -4.62
C ASP A 187 21.99 6.51 -5.03
N SER A 188 22.21 7.73 -4.50
CA SER A 188 21.23 8.83 -4.55
C SER A 188 20.76 9.24 -5.94
N SER A 189 21.55 9.00 -6.99
CA SER A 189 21.14 9.21 -8.39
C SER A 189 19.93 8.37 -8.82
N PHE A 190 19.60 7.29 -8.11
CA PHE A 190 18.50 6.38 -8.45
C PHE A 190 17.20 6.68 -7.70
N TYR A 191 17.24 7.47 -6.62
CA TYR A 191 16.04 7.91 -5.88
C TYR A 191 15.77 9.43 -5.96
N GLN A 192 16.68 10.23 -6.52
CA GLN A 192 16.49 11.67 -6.72
C GLN A 192 15.74 12.00 -8.03
N PHE A 193 14.53 11.46 -8.16
CA PHE A 193 13.57 11.78 -9.22
C PHE A 193 12.25 12.29 -8.61
N GLY A 194 11.34 12.84 -9.41
CA GLY A 194 10.01 13.28 -8.94
C GLY A 194 10.00 14.28 -7.77
N SER A 195 11.09 15.03 -7.58
CA SER A 195 11.38 15.86 -6.39
C SER A 195 11.55 15.11 -5.06
N TRP A 196 11.64 13.79 -5.04
CA TRP A 196 12.12 13.04 -3.87
C TRP A 196 13.61 13.31 -3.61
N SER A 197 13.98 13.39 -2.34
CA SER A 197 15.37 13.61 -1.88
C SER A 197 15.87 12.54 -0.91
N SER A 198 14.96 11.69 -0.42
CA SER A 198 15.24 10.55 0.46
C SER A 198 14.20 9.43 0.24
N PRO A 199 14.60 8.16 0.10
CA PRO A 199 13.67 7.04 0.00
C PRO A 199 13.22 6.57 1.39
N ALA A 200 12.14 5.80 1.42
CA ALA A 200 11.71 5.02 2.59
C ALA A 200 12.10 3.54 2.46
N MET A 201 12.17 3.02 1.23
CA MET A 201 12.47 1.61 0.93
C MET A 201 13.18 1.50 -0.44
N LYS A 202 13.96 0.44 -0.65
CA LYS A 202 14.66 0.12 -1.90
C LYS A 202 14.41 -1.34 -2.27
N GLN A 203 13.87 -1.60 -3.45
CA GLN A 203 13.91 -2.93 -4.06
C GLN A 203 15.28 -3.08 -4.74
N TYR A 204 16.14 -3.95 -4.20
CA TYR A 204 17.58 -3.99 -4.53
C TYR A 204 18.02 -5.23 -5.30
N ALA A 205 17.15 -6.24 -5.44
CA ALA A 205 17.31 -7.37 -6.35
C ALA A 205 15.94 -7.98 -6.67
N GLY A 206 15.62 -8.14 -7.96
CA GLY A 206 14.39 -8.78 -8.43
C GLY A 206 14.59 -10.20 -8.98
N ASN A 207 13.50 -10.94 -9.14
CA ASN A 207 13.42 -12.33 -9.61
C ASN A 207 14.30 -13.31 -8.81
N THR A 208 14.40 -13.10 -7.49
CA THR A 208 15.24 -13.93 -6.61
C THR A 208 14.45 -15.12 -6.02
N GLN A 209 15.14 -15.99 -5.27
CA GLN A 209 14.52 -17.13 -4.60
C GLN A 209 14.91 -17.16 -3.11
N GLN A 210 13.92 -17.03 -2.22
CA GLN A 210 14.08 -17.33 -0.80
C GLN A 210 13.09 -18.42 -0.38
N CYS A 211 13.53 -19.39 0.41
CA CYS A 211 12.66 -20.47 0.93
C CYS A 211 11.92 -21.29 -0.16
N GLY A 212 12.40 -21.29 -1.40
CA GLY A 212 11.70 -21.90 -2.54
C GLY A 212 10.51 -21.09 -3.07
N VAL A 213 10.40 -19.82 -2.68
CA VAL A 213 9.43 -18.83 -3.20
C VAL A 213 10.19 -17.85 -4.10
N SER A 214 9.58 -17.49 -5.23
CA SER A 214 10.05 -16.38 -6.07
C SER A 214 9.70 -15.07 -5.40
N VAL A 215 10.71 -14.28 -5.05
CA VAL A 215 10.60 -13.04 -4.29
C VAL A 215 11.54 -11.98 -4.82
N ASP A 216 11.13 -10.73 -4.73
CA ASP A 216 12.00 -9.58 -4.91
C ASP A 216 12.43 -9.09 -3.51
N LEU A 217 13.61 -8.46 -3.41
CA LEU A 217 14.27 -8.18 -2.13
C LEU A 217 14.31 -6.70 -1.79
N ASP A 218 13.89 -6.38 -0.56
CA ASP A 218 13.77 -5.01 -0.08
C ASP A 218 14.70 -4.67 1.08
N PHE A 219 15.18 -3.44 1.05
CA PHE A 219 15.87 -2.78 2.16
C PHE A 219 15.09 -1.55 2.60
N PHE A 220 14.84 -1.44 3.91
CA PHE A 220 14.30 -0.24 4.53
C PHE A 220 15.02 0.07 5.85
N GLN A 221 15.09 1.35 6.18
CA GLN A 221 15.57 1.77 7.50
C GLN A 221 14.39 1.71 8.48
N GLY A 222 14.46 0.79 9.45
CA GLY A 222 13.42 0.58 10.46
C GLY A 222 13.12 1.85 11.23
N GLY A 223 11.89 2.34 11.09
CA GLY A 223 11.48 3.66 11.55
C GLY A 223 11.48 3.80 13.07
N GLY A 224 12.54 4.39 13.63
CA GLY A 224 12.37 5.21 14.83
C GLY A 224 11.33 6.29 14.51
N LYS A 225 10.17 6.23 15.19
CA LYS A 225 8.91 6.93 14.84
C LYS A 225 9.15 8.29 14.15
N SER A 226 8.64 8.44 12.92
CA SER A 226 8.66 9.71 12.20
C SER A 226 8.09 10.81 13.09
N SER A 227 8.88 11.86 13.30
CA SER A 227 8.53 12.92 14.24
C SER A 227 7.50 13.86 13.60
N THR A 228 6.22 13.55 13.78
CA THR A 228 5.17 14.57 13.70
C THR A 228 5.47 15.67 14.70
N THR A 229 6.01 16.79 14.21
CA THR A 229 6.25 18.00 15.00
C THR A 229 4.91 18.64 15.34
N GLY A 230 4.25 18.09 16.38
CA GLY A 230 3.08 18.71 16.99
C GLY A 230 3.45 20.09 17.52
N GLY A 231 3.04 21.13 16.81
CA GLY A 231 3.29 22.52 17.18
C GLY A 231 2.63 22.83 18.52
N SER A 232 3.44 22.98 19.57
CA SER A 232 2.96 23.31 20.91
C SER A 232 2.50 24.78 20.94
N SER A 233 1.26 25.03 20.54
CA SER A 233 0.61 26.33 20.74
C SER A 233 0.30 26.53 22.22
N SER A 234 1.18 27.24 22.91
CA SER A 234 0.97 27.67 24.30
C SER A 234 -0.20 28.64 24.37
N GLY A 235 -1.29 28.24 25.04
CA GLY A 235 -2.50 29.04 25.11
C GLY A 235 -2.37 30.28 26.00
N HIS A 236 -3.09 31.34 25.63
CA HIS A 236 -3.50 32.39 26.56
C HIS A 236 -5.02 32.41 26.66
N HIS A 237 -5.53 32.18 27.87
CA HIS A 237 -6.95 32.25 28.19
C HIS A 237 -7.19 33.54 28.97
N SER A 238 -8.05 34.42 28.46
CA SER A 238 -8.55 35.61 29.16
C SER A 238 -10.05 35.63 29.01
N GLY A 239 -10.78 35.27 30.06
CA GLY A 239 -12.23 35.22 30.05
C GLY A 239 -12.88 36.57 30.32
N SER A 240 -14.17 36.65 30.03
CA SER A 240 -15.09 37.57 30.71
C SER A 240 -16.45 36.90 30.80
N SER A 241 -16.96 36.80 32.03
CA SER A 241 -18.27 36.26 32.35
C SER A 241 -19.38 37.28 32.08
N ASN A 242 -20.58 36.79 31.76
CA ASN A 242 -21.79 37.38 32.33
C ASN A 242 -22.88 36.31 32.52
N SER A 243 -23.85 36.61 33.37
CA SER A 243 -24.76 35.64 34.00
C SER A 243 -26.25 35.94 33.68
N GLU A 244 -27.15 35.25 34.39
CA GLU A 244 -28.64 35.27 34.36
C GLU A 244 -29.22 34.18 33.44
N SER A 245 -30.01 33.17 33.89
CA SER A 245 -31.23 33.11 34.73
C SER A 245 -32.48 33.64 33.99
N SER A 246 -33.67 33.00 34.04
CA SER A 246 -34.24 32.09 35.06
C SER A 246 -35.22 31.04 34.50
N GLU A 247 -35.55 30.04 35.33
CA GLU A 247 -36.88 29.40 35.57
C GLU A 247 -37.87 29.18 34.39
N SER A 248 -38.24 27.92 34.06
CA SER A 248 -39.51 27.23 34.44
C SER A 248 -40.76 27.62 33.59
N SER A 249 -41.82 26.82 33.40
CA SER A 249 -42.26 25.54 33.98
C SER A 249 -43.19 24.75 33.02
N GLU A 250 -43.38 23.45 33.31
CA GLU A 250 -44.48 22.51 32.94
C GLU A 250 -45.61 22.91 31.95
N SER A 251 -45.99 21.99 31.03
CA SER A 251 -47.20 21.14 31.17
C SER A 251 -47.84 20.64 29.84
N SER A 252 -48.01 19.31 29.77
CA SER A 252 -49.17 18.55 29.24
C SER A 252 -49.96 18.98 27.99
N GLY A 253 -49.94 18.14 26.95
CA GLY A 253 -50.96 18.11 25.88
C GLY A 253 -51.08 16.72 25.23
N LYS A 254 -52.26 16.08 25.34
CA LYS A 254 -52.55 14.77 24.73
C LYS A 254 -53.43 14.92 23.47
N GLY A 255 -53.21 14.09 22.46
CA GLY A 255 -54.12 13.91 21.31
C GLY A 255 -53.88 12.55 20.65
N SER A 256 -54.94 11.79 20.35
CA SER A 256 -54.81 10.40 19.88
C SER A 256 -55.95 9.95 18.95
N SER A 257 -55.60 9.49 17.75
CA SER A 257 -56.40 8.66 16.82
C SER A 257 -55.48 8.20 15.67
N SER A 258 -55.36 6.94 15.21
CA SER A 258 -56.38 5.93 14.80
C SER A 258 -57.21 6.40 13.59
N MET A 259 -57.56 5.65 12.52
CA MET A 259 -57.59 4.21 12.15
C MET A 259 -57.37 4.07 10.61
N SER A 260 -57.32 2.92 9.92
CA SER A 260 -56.83 1.53 10.11
C SER A 260 -57.06 0.73 8.80
N GLY A 261 -56.29 -0.33 8.51
CA GLY A 261 -56.54 -1.28 7.40
C GLY A 261 -55.36 -1.45 6.41
N SER A 262 -54.89 -2.61 5.91
CA SER A 262 -55.05 -4.07 6.14
C SER A 262 -55.42 -4.85 4.86
N SER A 263 -54.69 -5.95 4.58
CA SER A 263 -55.04 -7.07 3.65
C SER A 263 -55.10 -6.74 2.13
N ASN A 264 -54.89 -7.67 1.18
CA ASN A 264 -54.47 -9.10 1.16
C ASN A 264 -53.81 -9.36 -0.23
N SER A 265 -52.67 -10.05 -0.38
CA SER A 265 -52.39 -11.51 -0.41
C SER A 265 -52.34 -12.14 -1.83
N ASP A 266 -51.55 -13.22 -1.96
CA ASP A 266 -51.56 -14.25 -3.04
C ASP A 266 -50.97 -13.94 -4.45
N SER A 267 -50.40 -14.90 -5.21
CA SER A 267 -49.71 -16.19 -4.89
C SER A 267 -49.08 -16.82 -6.19
N ASN A 268 -48.30 -17.90 -6.04
CA ASN A 268 -47.82 -18.85 -7.11
C ASN A 268 -46.70 -18.36 -8.08
N SER A 269 -45.54 -19.04 -8.21
CA SER A 269 -45.20 -20.28 -8.98
C SER A 269 -45.01 -20.02 -10.49
N GLN A 270 -44.12 -20.64 -11.29
CA GLN A 270 -43.00 -21.62 -11.18
C GLN A 270 -42.38 -21.73 -12.61
N SER A 271 -41.25 -22.38 -12.96
CA SER A 271 -40.06 -22.96 -12.29
C SER A 271 -39.00 -23.29 -13.39
N GLY A 272 -37.76 -23.68 -13.04
CA GLY A 272 -36.78 -24.17 -14.03
C GLY A 272 -35.32 -24.25 -13.56
N SER A 273 -34.71 -25.43 -13.62
CA SER A 273 -33.32 -25.70 -13.22
C SER A 273 -32.45 -26.17 -14.38
N SER A 274 -31.15 -25.85 -14.38
CA SER A 274 -30.10 -26.63 -15.08
C SER A 274 -28.70 -26.32 -14.55
N GLN A 275 -27.85 -27.34 -14.50
CA GLN A 275 -26.40 -27.23 -14.20
C GLN A 275 -25.61 -27.35 -15.50
N SER A 276 -24.39 -26.79 -15.57
CA SER A 276 -23.27 -27.38 -16.34
C SER A 276 -21.93 -26.84 -15.84
N ASP A 277 -21.01 -27.73 -15.50
CA ASP A 277 -19.59 -27.38 -15.32
C ASP A 277 -18.89 -27.24 -16.67
N SER A 278 -17.85 -26.40 -16.75
CA SER A 278 -16.81 -26.48 -17.80
C SER A 278 -15.51 -25.85 -17.31
N ASN A 279 -14.55 -26.71 -16.97
CA ASN A 279 -13.19 -26.34 -16.57
C ASN A 279 -12.34 -26.00 -17.80
N SER A 280 -11.67 -24.85 -17.80
CA SER A 280 -10.71 -24.44 -18.84
C SER A 280 -9.51 -23.73 -18.22
N GLN A 281 -8.44 -24.47 -17.95
CA GLN A 281 -7.13 -23.91 -17.63
C GLN A 281 -6.40 -23.53 -18.92
N SER A 282 -5.95 -22.28 -19.03
CA SER A 282 -4.93 -21.88 -20.03
C SER A 282 -3.87 -21.01 -19.37
N GLY A 283 -2.82 -21.65 -18.87
CA GLY A 283 -1.63 -20.98 -18.36
C GLY A 283 -0.73 -20.53 -19.52
N SER A 284 -0.37 -19.25 -19.55
CA SER A 284 0.58 -18.70 -20.53
C SER A 284 1.88 -18.29 -19.82
N GLN A 285 2.85 -19.20 -19.81
CA GLN A 285 4.23 -18.84 -19.47
C GLN A 285 4.92 -18.28 -20.71
N SER A 286 5.26 -17.00 -20.70
CA SER A 286 6.11 -16.37 -21.71
C SER A 286 7.48 -16.05 -21.11
N GLY A 287 8.32 -17.08 -21.00
CA GLY A 287 9.71 -16.92 -20.56
C GLY A 287 10.60 -16.44 -21.71
N SER A 288 11.28 -15.31 -21.52
CA SER A 288 12.21 -14.76 -22.50
C SER A 288 13.53 -15.55 -22.50
N GLN A 289 13.83 -16.29 -23.57
CA GLN A 289 15.17 -16.82 -23.80
C GLN A 289 16.02 -15.80 -24.57
N SER A 290 17.23 -15.56 -24.08
CA SER A 290 18.24 -14.72 -24.72
C SER A 290 19.35 -15.60 -25.32
N ASP A 291 19.46 -15.61 -26.65
CA ASP A 291 20.50 -16.36 -27.36
C ASP A 291 21.88 -15.70 -27.22
N SER A 292 22.73 -16.28 -26.39
CA SER A 292 24.15 -15.92 -26.28
C SER A 292 25.03 -16.88 -27.08
N ASN A 293 25.04 -16.75 -28.42
CA ASN A 293 25.87 -17.58 -29.28
C ASN A 293 27.34 -17.10 -29.30
N SER A 294 28.19 -17.73 -28.49
CA SER A 294 29.64 -17.58 -28.55
C SER A 294 30.30 -18.90 -28.97
N GLN A 295 30.71 -18.99 -30.24
CA GLN A 295 31.43 -20.16 -30.75
C GLN A 295 32.81 -19.78 -31.29
N SER A 296 33.81 -20.59 -30.97
CA SER A 296 35.23 -20.29 -31.13
C SER A 296 35.88 -21.04 -32.29
N GLY A 297 36.72 -20.33 -33.04
CA GLY A 297 38.00 -20.87 -33.52
C GLY A 297 38.02 -21.69 -34.81
N SER A 298 38.48 -21.05 -35.89
CA SER A 298 39.56 -21.54 -36.77
C SER A 298 40.22 -20.35 -37.46
#